data_AF-A0A8H7LMW8-F1
#
_entry.id   AF-A0A8H7LMW8-F1
#
_cell.length_a   1.000
_cell.length_b   1.000
_cell.length_c   1.000
_cell.angle_alpha   90.00
_cell.angle_beta   90.00
_cell.angle_gamma   90.00
#
_symmetry.space_group_name_H-M   'P 1'
#
loop_
_entity.id
_entity.type
_entity.pdbx_description
1 polymer ?
#
loop_
_entity_poly.entity_id
_entity_poly.type
_entity_poly.pdbx_seq_one_letter_code
_entity_poly.pdbx_strand_id
1 'polypeptide(L)'
;MPHADSSYLPDSVTTKAQLWAHIHEQLGYLIASQRQWIPSGTDCQVSNLANASSLIYHSLASFPEFGTGDSAVNWSGFYLASEFVPHSKPDPSGPRLLLGPFCGRPACQFIRAQPGKGVCADAFVNKSTVLVKDVEAYPGHIA
;
A
#
# COMPACT_ATOMS: atom_id res chain seq x y z
N MET A 1 -10.64 -15.82 10.60
CA MET A 1 -9.72 -14.90 11.30
C MET A 1 -8.45 -14.81 10.48
N PRO A 2 -7.84 -13.63 10.32
CA PRO A 2 -6.50 -13.55 9.73
C PRO A 2 -5.55 -14.39 10.57
N HIS A 3 -4.82 -15.30 9.92
CA HIS A 3 -3.82 -16.14 10.55
C HIS A 3 -2.45 -15.72 10.02
N ALA A 4 -1.40 -15.84 10.84
CA ALA A 4 -0.04 -15.51 10.41
C ALA A 4 0.36 -16.30 9.15
N ASP A 5 -0.17 -17.52 9.00
CA ASP A 5 0.11 -18.38 7.86
C ASP A 5 -0.46 -17.87 6.54
N SER A 6 -1.39 -16.91 6.56
CA SER A 6 -1.92 -16.29 5.35
C SER A 6 -0.84 -15.55 4.54
N SER A 7 0.31 -15.23 5.14
CA SER A 7 1.45 -14.66 4.40
C SER A 7 2.41 -15.69 3.80
N TYR A 8 2.27 -17.00 4.13
CA TYR A 8 3.08 -18.03 3.50
C TYR A 8 2.59 -18.33 2.10
N LEU A 9 3.54 -18.40 1.16
CA LEU A 9 3.26 -18.81 -0.19
C LEU A 9 3.28 -20.34 -0.28
N PRO A 10 2.19 -20.98 -0.78
CA PRO A 10 2.21 -22.39 -1.10
C PRO A 10 3.26 -22.70 -2.18
N ASP A 11 3.86 -23.89 -2.13
CA ASP A 11 4.83 -24.36 -3.14
C ASP A 11 4.26 -24.39 -4.57
N SER A 12 2.93 -24.39 -4.71
CA SER A 12 2.23 -24.32 -6.00
C SER A 12 2.23 -22.94 -6.65
N VAL A 13 2.58 -21.88 -5.89
CA VAL A 13 2.67 -20.50 -6.38
C VAL A 13 4.06 -20.26 -6.96
N THR A 14 4.21 -20.44 -8.26
CA THR A 14 5.51 -20.36 -8.95
C THR A 14 5.60 -19.22 -9.96
N THR A 15 4.47 -18.56 -10.27
CA THR A 15 4.40 -17.46 -11.23
C THR A 15 3.84 -16.19 -10.59
N LYS A 16 4.22 -15.02 -11.11
CA LYS A 16 3.66 -13.73 -10.68
C LYS A 16 2.14 -13.66 -10.75
N ALA A 17 1.53 -14.28 -11.76
CA ALA A 17 0.08 -14.31 -11.89
C ALA A 17 -0.58 -15.08 -10.74
N GLN A 18 -0.02 -16.24 -10.37
CA GLN A 18 -0.49 -17.02 -9.23
C GLN A 18 -0.26 -16.30 -7.91
N LEU A 19 0.87 -15.59 -7.76
CA LEU A 19 1.15 -14.80 -6.57
C LEU A 19 0.08 -13.73 -6.37
N TRP A 20 -0.23 -12.95 -7.40
CA TRP A 20 -1.26 -11.90 -7.30
C TRP A 20 -2.65 -12.49 -7.07
N ALA A 21 -2.97 -13.64 -7.69
CA ALA A 21 -4.23 -14.34 -7.42
C ALA A 21 -4.32 -14.77 -5.95
N HIS A 22 -3.25 -15.32 -5.38
CA HIS A 22 -3.18 -15.72 -3.98
C HIS A 22 -3.30 -14.53 -3.03
N ILE A 23 -2.53 -13.46 -3.25
CA ILE A 23 -2.63 -12.22 -2.46
C ILE A 23 -4.05 -11.66 -2.51
N HIS A 24 -4.66 -11.62 -3.69
CA HIS A 24 -6.03 -11.12 -3.87
C HIS A 24 -7.06 -11.96 -3.11
N GLU A 25 -6.94 -13.29 -3.15
CA GLU A 25 -7.80 -14.20 -2.39
C GLU A 25 -7.64 -14.00 -0.86
N GLN A 26 -6.41 -13.97 -0.36
CA GLN A 26 -6.12 -13.76 1.07
C GLN A 26 -6.61 -12.38 1.55
N LEU A 27 -6.40 -11.33 0.74
CA LEU A 27 -6.97 -10.00 1.01
C LEU A 27 -8.50 -10.07 1.04
N GLY A 28 -9.12 -10.78 0.10
CA GLY A 28 -10.57 -11.01 0.07
C GLY A 28 -11.08 -11.54 1.41
N TYR A 29 -10.44 -12.56 1.98
CA TYR A 29 -10.82 -13.10 3.30
C TYR A 29 -10.57 -12.13 4.46
N LEU A 30 -9.49 -11.35 4.39
CA LEU A 30 -9.16 -10.35 5.38
C LEU A 30 -10.25 -9.26 5.45
N ILE A 31 -10.81 -8.87 4.31
CA ILE A 31 -11.70 -7.71 4.19
C ILE A 31 -13.19 -8.07 4.14
N ALA A 32 -13.58 -9.26 3.65
CA ALA A 32 -14.97 -9.61 3.33
C ALA A 32 -15.94 -9.61 4.52
N SER A 33 -15.45 -9.82 5.74
CA SER A 33 -16.28 -9.83 6.96
C SER A 33 -16.13 -8.57 7.83
N GLN A 34 -15.22 -7.67 7.46
CA GLN A 34 -14.94 -6.45 8.21
C GLN A 34 -15.82 -5.32 7.68
N ARG A 35 -16.92 -5.00 8.38
CA ARG A 35 -17.96 -4.06 7.90
C ARG A 35 -17.70 -2.57 8.18
N GLN A 36 -16.57 -2.21 8.80
CA GLN A 36 -16.34 -0.84 9.28
C GLN A 36 -15.31 -0.07 8.45
N TRP A 37 -15.39 -0.11 7.11
CA TRP A 37 -14.56 0.72 6.24
C TRP A 37 -14.99 2.21 6.21
N ILE A 38 -15.42 2.84 7.36
CA ILE A 38 -15.86 4.26 7.63
C ILE A 38 -17.40 4.43 7.84
N PRO A 39 -17.99 5.34 8.72
CA PRO A 39 -17.47 6.37 9.65
C PRO A 39 -18.11 6.35 11.09
N SER A 40 -17.80 5.39 11.97
CA SER A 40 -18.10 5.60 13.42
C SER A 40 -17.04 5.09 14.39
N GLY A 41 -16.02 4.39 13.91
CA GLY A 41 -14.84 4.01 14.69
C GLY A 41 -13.61 3.93 13.78
N THR A 42 -12.55 4.63 14.17
CA THR A 42 -11.23 4.68 13.50
C THR A 42 -10.45 3.36 13.58
N ASP A 43 -10.84 2.47 14.47
CA ASP A 43 -9.95 1.40 14.96
C ASP A 43 -9.79 0.24 13.97
N CYS A 44 -10.81 -0.01 13.15
CA CYS A 44 -10.86 -1.12 12.20
C CYS A 44 -10.15 -0.80 10.87
N GLN A 45 -10.12 0.46 10.42
CA GLN A 45 -9.43 0.85 9.18
C GLN A 45 -7.92 0.72 9.32
N VAL A 46 -7.37 1.21 10.42
CA VAL A 46 -5.94 1.09 10.72
C VAL A 46 -5.55 -0.40 10.76
N SER A 47 -6.36 -1.23 11.43
CA SER A 47 -6.12 -2.67 11.53
C SER A 47 -6.15 -3.38 10.18
N ASN A 48 -7.13 -3.07 9.32
CA ASN A 48 -7.25 -3.70 8.00
C ASN A 48 -6.12 -3.27 7.05
N LEU A 49 -5.79 -1.97 7.02
CA LEU A 49 -4.68 -1.47 6.21
C LEU A 49 -3.35 -2.05 6.71
N ALA A 50 -3.13 -2.14 8.02
CA ALA A 50 -1.92 -2.75 8.59
C ALA A 50 -1.80 -4.24 8.20
N ASN A 51 -2.88 -5.02 8.32
CA ASN A 51 -2.89 -6.42 7.92
C ASN A 51 -2.68 -6.58 6.41
N ALA A 52 -3.30 -5.73 5.59
CA ALA A 52 -3.12 -5.74 4.14
C ALA A 52 -1.67 -5.41 3.75
N SER A 53 -1.07 -4.38 4.37
CA SER A 53 0.34 -4.03 4.16
C SER A 53 1.26 -5.19 4.53
N SER A 54 1.02 -5.81 5.69
CA SER A 54 1.80 -6.96 6.16
C SER A 54 1.72 -8.14 5.19
N LEU A 55 0.50 -8.53 4.79
CA LEU A 55 0.27 -9.61 3.83
C LEU A 55 1.02 -9.36 2.52
N ILE A 56 0.81 -8.18 1.90
CA ILE A 56 1.43 -7.83 0.62
C ILE A 56 2.96 -7.79 0.77
N TYR A 57 3.49 -7.12 1.80
CA TYR A 57 4.93 -7.01 2.01
C TYR A 57 5.60 -8.39 2.14
N HIS A 58 5.07 -9.26 3.00
CA HIS A 58 5.65 -10.57 3.24
C HIS A 58 5.51 -11.51 2.03
N SER A 59 4.38 -11.46 1.31
CA SER A 59 4.22 -12.24 0.07
C SER A 59 5.20 -11.78 -1.02
N LEU A 60 5.42 -10.48 -1.18
CA LEU A 60 6.38 -9.96 -2.16
C LEU A 60 7.83 -10.25 -1.74
N ALA A 61 8.18 -10.07 -0.47
CA ALA A 61 9.52 -10.32 0.06
C ALA A 61 9.91 -11.81 0.00
N SER A 62 8.92 -12.71 0.06
CA SER A 62 9.13 -14.16 -0.04
C SER A 62 9.18 -14.67 -1.49
N PHE A 63 8.90 -13.82 -2.49
CA PHE A 63 8.84 -14.21 -3.89
C PHE A 63 10.05 -13.65 -4.68
N PRO A 64 10.99 -14.48 -5.16
CA PRO A 64 12.26 -14.02 -5.73
C PRO A 64 12.17 -13.04 -6.90
N GLU A 65 11.05 -13.04 -7.65
CA GLU A 65 10.84 -12.09 -8.77
C GLU A 65 10.76 -10.63 -8.29
N PHE A 66 10.46 -10.39 -7.00
CA PHE A 66 10.46 -9.06 -6.38
C PHE A 66 11.76 -8.76 -5.62
N GLY A 67 12.84 -9.45 -6.00
CA GLY A 67 14.19 -9.24 -5.50
C GLY A 67 14.55 -10.07 -4.27
N THR A 68 15.85 -10.16 -4.01
CA THR A 68 16.42 -10.83 -2.83
C THR A 68 17.54 -9.97 -2.23
N GLY A 69 17.83 -10.14 -0.94
CA GLY A 69 18.82 -9.33 -0.24
C GLY A 69 18.50 -7.82 -0.35
N ASP A 70 19.46 -7.03 -0.83
CA ASP A 70 19.33 -5.57 -0.96
C ASP A 70 18.33 -5.12 -2.05
N SER A 71 17.99 -6.02 -2.98
CA SER A 71 17.03 -5.76 -4.07
C SER A 71 15.60 -6.15 -3.74
N ALA A 72 15.37 -6.78 -2.57
CA ALA A 72 14.03 -7.18 -2.15
C ALA A 72 13.13 -5.96 -1.96
N VAL A 73 11.83 -6.17 -2.11
CA VAL A 73 10.81 -5.16 -1.78
C VAL A 73 11.12 -4.52 -0.42
N ASN A 74 11.12 -3.18 -0.38
CA ASN A 74 11.53 -2.42 0.79
C ASN A 74 10.38 -1.62 1.44
N TRP A 75 9.23 -1.56 0.76
CA TRP A 75 8.06 -0.82 1.22
C TRP A 75 6.77 -1.35 0.59
N SER A 76 5.73 -1.55 1.39
CA SER A 76 4.36 -1.77 0.94
C SER A 76 3.38 -1.19 1.95
N GLY A 77 2.45 -0.36 1.49
CA GLY A 77 1.61 0.43 2.36
C GLY A 77 0.64 1.33 1.64
N PHE A 78 0.00 2.20 2.42
CA PHE A 78 -1.05 3.07 1.92
C PHE A 78 -0.77 4.53 2.24
N TYR A 79 -1.18 5.41 1.32
CA TYR A 79 -1.44 6.80 1.62
C TYR A 79 -2.92 7.07 1.47
N LEU A 80 -3.49 7.82 2.40
CA LEU A 80 -4.93 8.12 2.47
C LEU A 80 -5.17 9.58 2.13
N ALA A 81 -6.17 9.87 1.30
CA ALA A 81 -6.53 11.26 1.06
C ALA A 81 -6.98 11.92 2.36
N SER A 82 -6.45 13.12 2.62
CA SER A 82 -6.61 13.82 3.90
C SER A 82 -8.06 14.08 4.30
N GLU A 83 -8.99 14.09 3.34
CA GLU A 83 -10.44 14.22 3.56
C GLU A 83 -11.10 12.98 4.19
N PHE A 84 -10.48 11.80 4.05
CA PHE A 84 -10.96 10.54 4.63
C PHE A 84 -10.36 10.25 6.01
N VAL A 85 -9.42 11.07 6.48
CA VAL A 85 -8.75 10.89 7.77
C VAL A 85 -9.43 11.76 8.82
N PRO A 86 -10.03 11.17 9.88
CA PRO A 86 -10.66 11.95 10.95
C PRO A 86 -9.70 12.94 11.60
N HIS A 87 -10.21 14.12 11.94
CA HIS A 87 -9.44 15.21 12.56
C HIS A 87 -8.27 15.76 11.71
N SER A 88 -8.17 15.36 10.44
CA SER A 88 -7.25 15.98 9.48
C SER A 88 -7.63 17.45 9.28
N LYS A 89 -6.64 18.34 9.43
CA LYS A 89 -6.83 19.77 9.19
C LYS A 89 -6.79 20.05 7.68
N PRO A 90 -7.71 20.88 7.15
CA PRO A 90 -7.60 21.40 5.80
C PRO A 90 -6.23 22.07 5.60
N ASP A 91 -5.59 21.82 4.46
CA ASP A 91 -4.37 22.51 4.07
C ASP A 91 -4.72 23.58 3.02
N PRO A 92 -4.42 24.87 3.27
CA PRO A 92 -4.71 25.94 2.32
C PRO A 92 -3.96 25.80 0.99
N SER A 93 -2.91 24.98 0.93
CA SER A 93 -2.16 24.70 -0.30
C SER A 93 -2.71 23.52 -1.13
N GLY A 94 -3.84 22.94 -0.72
CA GLY A 94 -4.59 21.94 -1.49
C GLY A 94 -4.61 20.54 -0.87
N PRO A 95 -5.16 19.55 -1.59
CA PRO A 95 -5.34 18.19 -1.09
C PRO A 95 -4.00 17.51 -0.79
N ARG A 96 -3.99 16.71 0.29
CA ARG A 96 -2.82 15.92 0.71
C ARG A 96 -3.17 14.45 0.79
N LEU A 97 -2.15 13.62 0.58
CA LEU A 97 -2.15 12.22 0.93
C LEU A 97 -1.36 12.07 2.22
N LEU A 98 -1.97 11.49 3.25
CA LEU A 98 -1.37 11.26 4.56
C LEU A 98 -0.88 9.82 4.64
N LEU A 99 0.29 9.60 5.25
CA LEU A 99 0.84 8.26 5.43
C LEU A 99 -0.11 7.40 6.30
N GLY A 100 -0.55 6.29 5.73
CA GLY A 100 -1.30 5.25 6.44
C GLY A 100 -0.40 4.11 6.90
N PRO A 101 -0.97 2.99 7.36
CA PRO A 101 -0.20 1.80 7.70
C PRO A 101 0.64 1.29 6.53
N PHE A 102 1.85 0.82 6.86
CA PHE A 102 2.82 0.27 5.92
C PHE A 102 3.76 -0.71 6.61
N CYS A 103 4.43 -1.54 5.81
CA CYS A 103 5.56 -2.37 6.22
C CYS A 103 6.77 -2.00 5.36
N GLY A 104 7.91 -1.73 5.99
CA GLY A 104 9.14 -1.33 5.29
C GLY A 104 9.93 -0.22 6.01
N ARG A 105 10.77 0.48 5.25
CA ARG A 105 11.57 1.61 5.74
C ARG A 105 10.69 2.85 6.02
N PRO A 106 11.14 3.79 6.90
CA PRO A 106 10.41 5.05 7.13
C PRO A 106 10.13 5.81 5.83
N ALA A 107 8.97 6.49 5.78
CA ALA A 107 8.49 7.20 4.60
C ALA A 107 7.99 8.62 4.93
N CYS A 108 7.74 9.43 3.91
CA CYS A 108 7.19 10.78 4.06
C CYS A 108 5.84 10.76 4.79
N GLN A 109 5.65 11.64 5.78
CA GLN A 109 4.39 11.69 6.54
C GLN A 109 3.21 12.18 5.71
N PHE A 110 3.47 12.98 4.66
CA PHE A 110 2.45 13.40 3.71
C PHE A 110 3.06 13.68 2.33
N ILE A 111 2.19 13.63 1.32
CA ILE A 111 2.48 13.97 -0.08
C ILE A 111 1.42 14.99 -0.53
N ARG A 112 1.82 16.02 -1.28
CA ARG A 112 0.86 16.96 -1.88
C ARG A 112 0.27 16.33 -3.15
N ALA A 113 -1.05 16.22 -3.23
CA ALA A 113 -1.74 15.62 -4.37
C ALA A 113 -1.80 16.61 -5.55
N GLN A 114 -0.65 16.92 -6.13
CA GLN A 114 -0.50 17.82 -7.27
C GLN A 114 0.25 17.10 -8.41
N PRO A 115 -0.09 17.36 -9.69
CA PRO A 115 0.62 16.79 -10.83
C PRO A 115 2.13 17.05 -10.76
N GLY A 116 2.93 16.02 -11.06
CA GLY A 116 4.39 16.09 -11.11
C GLY A 116 5.05 16.20 -9.73
N LYS A 117 4.32 15.90 -8.64
CA LYS A 117 4.86 15.82 -7.27
C LYS A 117 5.08 14.36 -6.85
N GLY A 118 5.62 13.57 -7.75
CA GLY A 118 6.00 12.18 -7.51
C GLY A 118 4.91 11.17 -7.84
N VAL A 119 5.31 9.90 -7.87
CA VAL A 119 4.52 8.76 -8.37
C VAL A 119 3.18 8.63 -7.65
N CYS A 120 3.17 8.75 -6.31
CA CYS A 120 1.94 8.63 -5.52
C CYS A 120 0.95 9.76 -5.80
N ALA A 121 1.45 10.99 -5.98
CA ALA A 121 0.60 12.14 -6.32
C ALA A 121 0.00 11.98 -7.72
N ASP A 122 0.80 11.56 -8.70
CA ASP A 122 0.35 11.34 -10.07
C ASP A 122 -0.68 10.21 -10.17
N ALA A 123 -0.45 9.08 -9.47
CA ALA A 123 -1.40 7.98 -9.41
C ALA A 123 -2.76 8.41 -8.84
N PHE A 124 -2.73 9.21 -7.76
CA PHE A 124 -3.94 9.72 -7.13
C PHE A 124 -4.69 10.71 -8.02
N VAL A 125 -3.99 11.68 -8.61
CA VAL A 125 -4.60 12.71 -9.47
C VAL A 125 -5.17 12.11 -10.76
N ASN A 126 -4.43 11.20 -11.40
CA ASN A 126 -4.84 10.57 -12.65
C ASN A 126 -5.86 9.43 -12.46
N LYS A 127 -6.09 9.00 -11.21
CA LYS A 127 -6.96 7.86 -10.86
C LYS A 127 -6.60 6.60 -11.64
N SER A 128 -5.30 6.37 -11.82
CA SER A 128 -4.78 5.25 -12.60
C SER A 128 -3.54 4.66 -11.91
N THR A 129 -3.33 3.36 -12.11
CA THR A 129 -2.13 2.67 -11.63
C THR A 129 -0.91 3.16 -12.40
N VAL A 130 0.16 3.50 -11.68
CA VAL A 130 1.43 3.94 -12.27
C VAL A 130 2.49 2.87 -12.00
N LEU A 131 3.06 2.28 -13.06
CA LEU A 131 4.18 1.36 -12.99
C LEU A 131 5.46 2.07 -13.43
N VAL A 132 6.37 2.29 -12.49
CA VAL A 132 7.65 2.95 -12.74
C VAL A 132 8.75 1.90 -12.77
N LYS A 133 9.42 1.75 -13.92
CA LYS A 133 10.52 0.78 -14.10
C LYS A 133 11.83 1.24 -13.47
N ASP A 134 12.07 2.56 -13.49
CA ASP A 134 13.22 3.21 -12.89
C ASP A 134 12.74 4.50 -12.22
N VAL A 135 12.86 4.55 -10.90
CA VAL A 135 12.35 5.65 -10.08
C VAL A 135 13.24 6.90 -10.19
N GLU A 136 14.54 6.73 -10.41
CA GLU A 136 15.50 7.82 -10.55
C GLU A 136 15.27 8.58 -11.86
N ALA A 137 14.76 7.89 -12.88
CA ALA A 137 14.36 8.50 -14.15
C ALA A 137 12.99 9.18 -14.11
N TYR A 138 12.21 9.03 -13.03
CA TYR A 138 10.84 9.56 -12.97
C TYR A 138 10.83 11.07 -12.66
N PRO A 139 10.17 11.91 -13.48
CA PRO A 139 10.15 13.35 -13.26
C PRO A 139 9.43 13.71 -11.96
N GLY A 140 10.08 14.52 -11.11
CA GLY A 140 9.52 14.91 -9.82
C GLY A 140 9.58 13.81 -8.76
N HIS A 141 10.54 12.89 -8.85
CA HIS A 141 10.83 11.90 -7.81
C HIS A 141 10.96 12.54 -6.42
N ILE A 142 10.29 11.92 -5.44
CA ILE A 142 10.36 12.24 -4.02
C ILE A 142 10.87 10.98 -3.33
N ALA A 143 12.10 11.04 -2.79
CA ALA A 143 12.70 9.98 -1.97
C ALA A 143 12.35 10.18 -0.49
#